data_AF-A0A9D6RSC0-F1
#
_entry.id   AF-A0A9D6RSC0-F1
#
_cell.length_a   1.000
_cell.length_b   1.000
_cell.length_c   1.000
_cell.angle_alpha   90.00
_cell.angle_beta   90.00
_cell.angle_gamma   90.00
#
_symmetry.space_group_name_H-M   'P 1'
#
loop_
_entity.id
_entity.type
_entity.pdbx_description
1 polymer ?
#
loop_
_entity_poly.entity_id
_entity_poly.type
_entity_poly.pdbx_seq_one_letter_code
_entity_poly.pdbx_strand_id
1 'polypeptide(L)'
;MNVAIELPEDIARKLKTEWHDLPRRTLEALAVEGYRAQLLTRGEVQRLLNLSWHETEAFLKERQAYLHYTEKDLQQDRETHDRVMSR
;
A
#
# COMPACT_ATOMS: atom_id res chain seq x y z
N MET A 1 -13.25 -5.88 12.26
CA MET A 1 -13.89 -4.57 12.50
C MET A 1 -14.69 -4.23 11.25
N ASN A 2 -15.89 -3.66 11.38
CA ASN A 2 -16.69 -3.18 10.25
C ASN A 2 -16.73 -1.65 10.30
N VAL A 3 -16.51 -1.00 9.16
CA VAL A 3 -16.50 0.48 9.02
C VAL A 3 -17.52 0.85 7.95
N ALA A 4 -18.48 1.71 8.30
CA ALA A 4 -19.46 2.25 7.36
C ALA A 4 -19.00 3.64 6.88
N ILE A 5 -19.15 3.90 5.58
CA ILE A 5 -18.81 5.19 4.95
C ILE A 5 -20.09 5.74 4.33
N GLU A 6 -20.45 6.97 4.70
CA GLU A 6 -21.58 7.68 4.11
C GLU A 6 -21.10 8.53 2.93
N LEU A 7 -21.81 8.42 1.80
CA LEU A 7 -21.52 9.15 0.58
C LEU A 7 -22.83 9.79 0.06
N PRO A 8 -22.75 10.98 -0.57
CA PRO A 8 -23.85 11.51 -1.35
C PRO A 8 -24.31 10.50 -2.42
N GLU A 9 -25.63 10.42 -2.64
CA GLU A 9 -26.22 9.35 -3.45
C GLU A 9 -25.73 9.38 -4.91
N ASP A 10 -25.58 10.57 -5.48
CA ASP A 10 -25.08 10.79 -6.84
C ASP A 10 -23.64 10.27 -7.00
N ILE A 11 -22.78 10.52 -6.02
CA ILE A 11 -21.39 10.03 -6.00
C ILE A 11 -21.37 8.52 -5.84
N ALA A 12 -22.14 7.98 -4.90
CA ALA A 12 -22.22 6.53 -4.66
C ALA A 12 -22.70 5.78 -5.91
N ARG A 13 -23.69 6.33 -6.62
CA ARG A 13 -24.22 5.75 -7.86
C ARG A 13 -23.17 5.74 -8.96
N LYS A 14 -22.48 6.87 -9.15
CA LYS A 14 -21.37 6.99 -10.12
C LYS A 14 -20.26 5.97 -9.84
N LEU A 15 -19.82 5.87 -8.58
CA LEU A 15 -18.77 4.93 -8.20
C LEU A 15 -19.21 3.47 -8.39
N LYS A 16 -20.46 3.11 -8.05
CA LYS A 16 -20.97 1.75 -8.31
C LYS A 16 -21.03 1.41 -9.80
N THR A 17 -21.30 2.38 -10.67
CA THR A 17 -21.33 2.16 -12.12
C THR A 17 -19.93 1.95 -12.68
N GLU A 18 -18.96 2.80 -12.31
CA GLU A 18 -17.58 2.71 -12.81
C GLU A 18 -16.80 1.57 -12.15
N TRP A 19 -17.05 1.33 -10.86
CA TRP A 19 -16.36 0.33 -10.05
C TRP A 19 -17.33 -0.82 -9.76
N HIS A 20 -17.27 -1.84 -10.61
CA HIS A 20 -18.10 -3.05 -10.50
C HIS A 20 -18.08 -3.69 -9.09
N ASP A 21 -16.96 -3.57 -8.36
CA ASP A 21 -16.82 -3.98 -6.96
C ASP A 21 -16.32 -2.80 -6.11
N LEU A 22 -17.27 -1.94 -5.74
CA LEU A 22 -17.00 -0.74 -4.94
C LEU A 22 -16.29 -1.08 -3.61
N PRO A 23 -16.77 -2.04 -2.77
CA PRO A 23 -16.09 -2.39 -1.52
C PRO A 23 -14.63 -2.80 -1.72
N ARG A 24 -14.33 -3.67 -2.70
CA ARG A 24 -12.96 -4.10 -2.97
C ARG A 24 -12.09 -2.93 -3.41
N ARG A 25 -12.58 -2.10 -4.33
CA ARG A 25 -11.84 -0.94 -4.83
C ARG A 25 -11.58 0.11 -3.75
N THR A 26 -12.54 0.31 -2.84
CA THR A 26 -12.36 1.17 -1.67
C THR A 26 -11.26 0.63 -0.74
N LEU A 27 -11.25 -0.68 -0.47
CA LEU A 27 -10.19 -1.31 0.33
C LEU A 27 -8.81 -1.18 -0.33
N GLU A 28 -8.72 -1.39 -1.63
CA GLU A 28 -7.48 -1.21 -2.38
C GLU A 28 -6.97 0.23 -2.32
N ALA A 29 -7.85 1.22 -2.50
CA ALA A 29 -7.49 2.63 -2.39
C ALA A 29 -7.00 2.99 -0.98
N LEU A 30 -7.70 2.50 0.06
CA LEU A 30 -7.30 2.70 1.45
C LEU A 30 -5.92 2.06 1.74
N ALA A 31 -5.68 0.86 1.22
CA ALA A 31 -4.40 0.17 1.40
C ALA A 31 -3.24 0.95 0.78
N VAL A 32 -3.43 1.47 -0.45
CA VAL A 32 -2.44 2.28 -1.17
C VAL A 32 -2.14 3.57 -0.42
N GLU A 33 -3.16 4.32 -0.03
CA GLU A 33 -2.96 5.59 0.67
C GLU A 33 -2.38 5.39 2.07
N GLY A 34 -2.81 4.36 2.81
CA GLY A 34 -2.22 4.01 4.10
C GLY A 34 -0.74 3.65 3.98
N TYR A 35 -0.34 2.93 2.93
CA TYR A 35 1.06 2.59 2.67
C TYR A 35 1.89 3.82 2.27
N ARG A 36 1.35 4.68 1.38
CA ARG A 36 2.00 5.95 0.99
C ARG A 36 2.20 6.89 2.18
N ALA A 37 1.24 6.92 3.10
CA ALA A 37 1.34 7.69 4.34
C ALA A 37 2.24 7.03 5.41
N GLN A 38 2.88 5.90 5.12
CA GLN A 38 3.67 5.10 6.06
C GLN A 38 2.89 4.62 7.30
N LEU A 39 1.55 4.66 7.25
CA LEU A 39 0.67 4.19 8.32
C LEU A 39 0.45 2.67 8.26
N LEU A 40 0.57 2.10 7.07
CA LEU A 40 0.52 0.66 6.83
C LEU A 40 1.88 0.18 6.32
N THR A 41 2.36 -0.90 6.91
CA THR A 41 3.45 -1.69 6.36
C THR A 41 2.98 -2.53 5.19
N ARG A 42 3.90 -3.00 4.35
CA ARG A 42 3.61 -3.95 3.27
C ARG A 42 2.92 -5.22 3.79
N GLY A 43 3.34 -5.73 4.95
CA GLY A 43 2.75 -6.92 5.56
C GLY A 43 1.29 -6.69 5.98
N GLU A 44 0.95 -5.47 6.39
CA GLU A 44 -0.43 -5.09 6.71
C GLU A 44 -1.27 -4.90 5.45
N VAL A 45 -0.71 -4.33 4.38
CA VAL A 45 -1.36 -4.30 3.04
C VAL A 45 -1.65 -5.71 2.55
N GLN A 46 -0.68 -6.61 2.66
CA GLN A 46 -0.80 -8.01 2.28
C GLN A 46 -1.98 -8.68 3.03
N ARG A 47 -2.05 -8.49 4.35
CA ARG A 47 -3.13 -9.02 5.18
C ARG A 47 -4.48 -8.39 4.84
N LEU A 48 -4.52 -7.07 4.64
CA LEU A 48 -5.73 -6.30 4.35
C LEU A 48 -6.38 -6.72 3.03
N LEU A 49 -5.57 -6.94 1.99
CA LEU A 49 -6.05 -7.31 0.66
C LEU A 49 -6.10 -8.82 0.41
N ASN A 50 -5.63 -9.61 1.39
CA ASN A 50 -5.48 -11.06 1.32
C ASN A 50 -4.70 -11.51 0.06
N LEU A 51 -3.53 -10.90 -0.13
CA LEU A 51 -2.62 -11.17 -1.24
C LEU A 51 -1.40 -11.97 -0.76
N SER A 52 -0.69 -12.61 -1.68
CA SER A 52 0.67 -13.10 -1.43
C SER A 52 1.67 -11.94 -1.39
N TRP A 53 2.91 -12.25 -0.99
CA TRP A 53 3.99 -11.26 -0.97
C TRP A 53 4.24 -10.66 -2.37
N HIS A 54 4.35 -11.51 -3.40
CA HIS A 54 4.63 -11.08 -4.77
C HIS A 54 3.47 -10.27 -5.37
N GLU A 55 2.23 -10.68 -5.11
CA GLU A 55 1.04 -9.93 -5.56
C GLU A 55 0.94 -8.57 -4.88
N THR A 56 1.31 -8.49 -3.60
CA THR A 56 1.34 -7.21 -2.86
C THR A 56 2.37 -6.26 -3.44
N GLU A 57 3.58 -6.75 -3.75
CA GLU A 57 4.62 -5.96 -4.41
C GLU A 57 4.18 -5.45 -5.79
N ALA A 58 3.62 -6.34 -6.61
CA ALA A 58 3.09 -5.98 -7.93
C ALA A 58 1.99 -4.92 -7.81
N PHE A 59 1.01 -5.13 -6.92
CA PHE A 59 -0.08 -4.21 -6.66
C PHE A 59 0.42 -2.81 -6.23
N LEU A 60 1.33 -2.74 -5.26
CA LEU A 60 1.88 -1.47 -4.78
C LEU A 60 2.67 -0.76 -5.90
N LYS A 61 3.44 -1.51 -6.68
CA LYS A 61 4.22 -0.98 -7.81
C LYS A 61 3.33 -0.42 -8.93
N GLU A 62 2.28 -1.15 -9.32
CA GLU A 62 1.29 -0.70 -10.31
C GLU A 62 0.59 0.59 -9.89
N ARG A 63 0.37 0.74 -8.58
CA ARG A 63 -0.21 1.95 -7.99
C ARG A 63 0.84 3.00 -7.64
N GLN A 64 2.09 2.87 -8.08
CA GLN A 64 3.18 3.82 -7.81
C GLN A 64 3.36 4.12 -6.31
N ALA A 65 3.03 3.15 -5.46
CA ALA A 65 3.19 3.22 -4.02
C ALA A 65 4.50 2.51 -3.67
N TYR A 66 5.62 3.16 -4.01
CA TYR A 66 6.94 2.59 -3.81
C TYR A 66 7.33 2.55 -2.34
N LEU A 67 8.23 1.64 -2.00
CA LEU A 67 8.88 1.65 -0.70
C LEU A 67 9.52 3.02 -0.47
N HIS A 68 9.27 3.60 0.71
CA HIS A 68 9.91 4.83 1.16
C HIS A 68 11.36 4.53 1.52
N TYR A 69 12.17 4.30 0.50
CA TYR A 69 13.59 4.03 0.60
C TYR A 69 14.34 5.20 -0.01
N THR A 70 15.06 5.94 0.83
CA THR A 70 15.78 7.13 0.42
C THR A 70 17.24 6.81 0.10
N GLU A 71 17.91 7.72 -0.62
CA GLU A 71 19.36 7.63 -0.83
C GLU A 71 20.15 7.59 0.48
N LYS A 72 19.61 8.23 1.53
CA LYS A 72 20.21 8.19 2.87
C LYS A 72 20.13 6.79 3.47
N ASP A 73 19.00 6.11 3.32
CA ASP A 73 18.84 4.73 3.77
C ASP A 73 19.83 3.82 3.04
N LEU A 74 19.99 4.02 1.73
CA LEU A 74 21.00 3.31 0.93
C LEU A 74 22.43 3.56 1.44
N GLN A 75 22.78 4.81 1.70
CA GLN A 75 24.11 5.16 2.19
C GLN A 75 24.38 4.51 3.57
N GLN A 76 23.38 4.54 4.45
CA GLN A 76 23.48 3.94 5.78
C GLN A 76 23.60 2.42 5.72
N ASP A 77 22.89 1.76 4.80
CA ASP A 77 23.01 0.33 4.56
C ASP A 77 24.41 -0.03 4.03
N ARG A 78 24.97 0.77 3.12
CA ARG A 78 26.34 0.58 2.61
C ARG A 78 27.39 0.68 3.72
N GLU A 79 27.31 1.72 4.55
CA GLU A 79 28.24 1.89 5.67
C GLU A 79 28.13 0.75 6.70
N THR A 80 26.91 0.27 6.95
CA THR A 80 26.67 -0.88 7.81
C THR A 80 27.28 -2.14 7.22
N HIS A 81 27.09 -2.36 5.92
CA HIS A 81 27.65 -3.49 5.20
C HIS A 81 29.18 -3.49 5.22
N ASP A 82 29.82 -2.35 4.93
CA ASP A 82 31.28 -2.20 4.95
C ASP A 82 31.86 -2.52 6.33
N ARG A 83 31.20 -2.06 7.41
CA ARG A 83 31.61 -2.34 8.80
C ARG A 83 31.51 -3.81 9.18
N VAL A 84 30.48 -4.50 8.70
CA VAL A 84 30.28 -5.93 8.98
C VAL A 84 31.29 -6.77 8.19
N MET A 85 31.61 -6.38 6.95
CA MET A 85 32.55 -7.10 6.08
C MET A 85 34.03 -6.84 6.35
N SER A 86 34.37 -5.75 7.04
CA SER A 86 35.75 -5.42 7.44
C SER A 86 36.18 -6.05 8.77
N ARG A 87 35.41 -7.04 9.26
CA ARG A 87 35.62 -7.75 10.52
C ARG A 87 35.92 -9.22 10.26
#